data_AF-A0A1A8JC70-F1
#
_entry.id   AF-A0A1A8JC70-F1
#
_cell.length_a   1.000
_cell.length_b   1.000
_cell.length_c   1.000
_cell.angle_alpha   90.00
_cell.angle_beta   90.00
_cell.angle_gamma   90.00
#
_symmetry.space_group_name_H-M   'P 1'
#
loop_
_entity.id
_entity.type
_entity.pdbx_description
1 polymer ?
#
loop_
_entity_poly.entity_id
_entity_poly.type
_entity_poly.pdbx_seq_one_letter_code
_entity_poly.pdbx_strand_id
1 'polypeptide(L)'
;GGDGRFEVDRKSGQVRTTGLPLQRDREYLLTVVAADGLGSRSAPAVISVVAGARPPQFTNASFTIAIPENTPEGQPFLATPAVSFQKKPISY
;
A
#
# COMPACT_ATOMS: atom_id res chain seq x y z
N GLY A 1 -8.80 -11.33 9.73
CA GLY A 1 -7.51 -11.77 9.16
C GLY A 1 -6.38 -11.42 10.09
N GLY A 2 -5.15 -11.91 9.82
CA GLY A 2 -3.97 -11.59 10.63
C GLY A 2 -4.10 -12.04 12.08
N ASP A 3 -4.30 -13.34 12.30
CA ASP A 3 -4.48 -13.98 13.61
C ASP A 3 -5.68 -13.43 14.41
N GLY A 4 -6.74 -12.98 13.73
CA GLY A 4 -7.92 -12.41 14.37
C GLY A 4 -7.74 -10.99 14.91
N ARG A 5 -6.60 -10.35 14.63
CA ARG A 5 -6.31 -8.97 15.09
C ARG A 5 -6.93 -7.89 14.20
N PHE A 6 -7.39 -8.27 13.01
CA PHE A 6 -7.98 -7.35 12.03
C PHE A 6 -9.31 -7.88 11.49
N GLU A 7 -10.24 -6.95 11.31
CA GLU A 7 -11.54 -7.16 10.65
C GLU A 7 -11.69 -6.16 9.50
N VAL A 8 -12.53 -6.51 8.52
CA VAL A 8 -12.81 -5.65 7.36
C VAL A 8 -14.31 -5.40 7.30
N ASP A 9 -14.72 -4.14 7.32
CA ASP A 9 -16.11 -3.77 7.11
C ASP A 9 -16.53 -4.07 5.67
N ARG A 10 -17.61 -4.83 5.51
CA ARG A 10 -18.04 -5.33 4.20
C ARG A 10 -18.62 -4.25 3.29
N LYS A 11 -19.13 -3.14 3.84
CA LYS A 11 -19.78 -2.09 3.06
C LYS A 11 -18.81 -1.01 2.62
N SER A 12 -17.90 -0.60 3.50
CA SER A 12 -16.94 0.47 3.28
C SER A 12 -15.55 -0.03 2.89
N GLY A 13 -15.23 -1.30 3.14
CA GLY A 13 -13.88 -1.86 2.98
C GLY A 13 -12.91 -1.43 4.08
N GLN A 14 -13.36 -0.75 5.13
CA GLN A 14 -12.49 -0.25 6.20
C GLN A 14 -11.89 -1.43 7.00
N VAL A 15 -10.56 -1.47 7.07
CA VAL A 15 -9.84 -2.42 7.94
C VAL A 15 -9.71 -1.84 9.34
N ARG A 16 -10.16 -2.58 10.36
CA ARG A 16 -10.16 -2.17 11.77
C ARG A 16 -9.41 -3.19 12.61
N THR A 17 -8.84 -2.75 13.72
CA THR A 17 -8.26 -3.64 14.73
C THR A 17 -9.35 -4.18 15.65
N THR A 18 -9.24 -5.43 16.06
CA THR A 18 -10.23 -6.10 16.94
C THR A 18 -10.02 -5.83 18.42
N GLY A 19 -9.02 -5.00 18.78
CA GLY A 19 -8.61 -4.74 20.16
C GLY A 19 -7.58 -5.71 20.72
N LEU A 20 -7.26 -6.80 20.01
CA LEU A 20 -6.15 -7.68 20.38
C LEU A 20 -4.80 -6.95 20.25
N PRO A 21 -3.83 -7.23 21.14
CA PRO A 21 -2.53 -6.56 21.11
C PRO A 21 -1.75 -6.89 19.83
N LEU A 22 -1.20 -5.85 19.20
CA LEU A 22 -0.28 -5.97 18.08
C LEU A 22 1.15 -6.10 18.62
N GLN A 23 1.89 -7.10 18.16
CA GLN A 23 3.33 -7.20 18.37
C GLN A 23 4.06 -6.12 17.56
N ARG A 24 4.90 -5.33 18.23
CA ARG A 24 5.69 -4.26 17.62
C ARG A 24 6.66 -4.82 16.57
N ASP A 25 6.83 -4.08 15.49
CA ASP A 25 7.70 -4.38 14.34
C ASP A 25 7.37 -5.71 13.63
N ARG A 26 6.20 -6.27 13.91
CA ARG A 26 5.65 -7.44 13.21
C ARG A 26 4.81 -7.01 12.02
N GLU A 27 4.93 -7.76 10.94
CA GLU A 27 4.09 -7.67 9.74
C GLU A 27 2.91 -8.65 9.84
N TYR A 28 1.71 -8.16 9.52
CA TYR A 28 0.49 -8.94 9.39
C TYR A 28 0.01 -8.87 7.95
N LEU A 29 -0.09 -10.03 7.30
CA LEU A 29 -0.58 -10.15 5.93
C LEU A 29 -2.07 -10.50 5.95
N LEU A 30 -2.87 -9.67 5.28
CA LEU A 30 -4.31 -9.86 5.14
C LEU A 30 -4.64 -10.12 3.68
N THR A 31 -5.14 -11.31 3.37
CA THR A 31 -5.72 -11.60 2.06
C THR A 31 -7.17 -11.14 2.06
N VAL A 32 -7.50 -10.20 1.19
CA VAL A 32 -8.85 -9.63 1.04
C VAL A 32 -9.37 -9.87 -0.37
N VAL A 33 -10.68 -10.03 -0.49
CA VAL A 33 -11.38 -10.19 -1.77
C VAL A 33 -12.60 -9.29 -1.72
N ALA A 34 -12.80 -8.51 -2.78
CA ALA A 34 -14.04 -7.77 -2.97
C ALA A 34 -15.03 -8.65 -3.73
N ALA A 35 -16.31 -8.58 -3.38
CA ALA A 35 -17.38 -9.23 -4.12
C ALA A 35 -18.39 -8.17 -4.56
N ASP A 36 -18.87 -8.26 -5.80
CA ASP A 36 -20.02 -7.49 -6.23
C ASP A 36 -21.32 -8.11 -5.68
N GLY A 37 -22.40 -7.32 -5.64
CA GLY A 37 -23.69 -7.78 -5.14
C GLY A 37 -24.33 -8.90 -5.98
N LEU A 38 -23.75 -9.26 -7.12
CA LEU A 38 -24.20 -10.28 -8.06
C LEU A 38 -23.39 -11.59 -7.94
N GLY A 39 -22.38 -11.62 -7.05
CA GLY A 39 -21.60 -12.82 -6.71
C GLY A 39 -20.25 -12.93 -7.41
N SER A 40 -19.88 -11.99 -8.27
CA SER A 40 -18.54 -11.93 -8.86
C SER A 40 -17.52 -11.49 -7.82
N ARG A 41 -16.32 -12.06 -7.86
CA ARG A 41 -15.24 -11.78 -6.90
C ARG A 41 -14.03 -11.19 -7.61
N SER A 42 -13.38 -10.23 -6.97
CA SER A 42 -12.11 -9.68 -7.42
C SER A 42 -11.00 -10.72 -7.31
N ALA A 43 -9.87 -10.45 -7.98
CA ALA A 43 -8.62 -11.10 -7.63
C ALA A 43 -8.30 -10.87 -6.13
N PRO A 44 -7.73 -11.85 -5.42
CA PRO A 44 -7.26 -11.65 -4.06
C PRO A 44 -6.18 -10.57 -4.00
N ALA A 45 -6.33 -9.62 -3.08
CA ALA A 45 -5.33 -8.62 -2.76
C ALA A 45 -4.69 -8.93 -1.41
N VAL A 46 -3.39 -8.67 -1.28
CA VAL A 46 -2.65 -8.85 -0.03
C VAL A 46 -2.34 -7.48 0.56
N ILE A 47 -2.79 -7.24 1.78
CA ILE A 47 -2.49 -6.04 2.55
C ILE A 47 -1.41 -6.39 3.57
N SER A 48 -0.28 -5.69 3.53
CA SER A 48 0.76 -5.74 4.56
C SER A 48 0.53 -4.65 5.59
N VAL A 49 0.34 -5.05 6.85
CA VAL A 49 0.20 -4.14 7.99
C VAL A 49 1.38 -4.35 8.92
N VAL A 50 2.26 -3.36 9.03
CA VAL A 50 3.38 -3.37 9.99
C VAL A 50 2.99 -2.61 11.23
N ALA A 51 3.07 -3.25 12.39
CA ALA A 51 2.76 -2.63 13.67
C ALA A 51 3.94 -1.77 14.18
N GLY A 52 3.94 -0.49 13.84
CA GLY A 52 4.98 0.44 14.25
C GLY A 52 5.44 1.33 13.11
N ALA A 53 6.76 1.53 13.01
CA ALA A 53 7.34 2.28 11.91
C ALA A 53 7.67 1.33 10.74
N ARG A 54 7.50 1.83 9.52
CA ARG A 54 7.90 1.15 8.29
C ARG A 54 8.49 2.16 7.30
N PRO A 55 9.45 1.78 6.45
CA PRO A 55 10.03 2.72 5.49
C PRO A 55 8.96 3.31 4.54
N PRO A 56 9.21 4.49 3.94
CA PRO A 56 8.39 5.00 2.86
C PRO A 56 8.31 4.01 1.69
N GLN A 57 7.22 4.07 0.93
CA GLN A 57 7.01 3.18 -0.22
C GLN A 57 6.69 3.99 -1.46
N PHE A 58 7.34 3.68 -2.58
CA PHE A 58 6.97 4.21 -3.89
C PHE A 58 5.54 3.79 -4.26
N THR A 59 4.82 4.65 -4.98
CA THR A 59 3.47 4.31 -5.47
C THR A 59 3.50 3.19 -6.49
N ASN A 60 4.60 3.10 -7.25
CA ASN A 60 4.79 2.10 -8.30
C ASN A 60 5.91 1.15 -7.91
N ALA A 61 5.77 -0.11 -8.30
CA ALA A 61 6.80 -1.13 -8.05
C ALA A 61 8.07 -0.90 -8.89
N SER A 62 7.92 -0.30 -10.07
CA SER A 62 9.01 0.08 -10.96
C SER A 62 8.62 1.30 -11.79
N PHE A 63 9.61 2.10 -12.15
CA PHE A 63 9.44 3.23 -13.07
C PHE A 63 10.29 2.98 -14.30
N THR A 64 9.65 2.99 -15.48
CA THR A 64 10.31 2.85 -16.77
C THR A 64 9.93 4.05 -17.61
N ILE A 65 10.92 4.72 -18.19
CA ILE A 65 10.72 5.86 -19.07
C ILE A 65 11.61 5.76 -20.30
N ALA A 66 11.10 6.21 -21.44
CA ALA A 66 11.86 6.38 -22.68
C ALA A 66 12.05 7.87 -22.93
N ILE A 67 13.30 8.30 -23.09
CA ILE A 67 13.67 9.70 -23.33
C ILE A 67 14.23 9.81 -24.75
N PRO A 68 13.61 10.61 -25.63
CA PRO A 68 14.15 10.88 -26.96
C PRO A 68 15.53 11.56 -26.91
N GLU A 69 16.40 11.27 -27.89
CA GLU A 69 17.75 11.84 -27.96
C GLU A 69 17.77 13.36 -28.11
N ASN A 70 16.71 13.94 -28.64
CA ASN A 70 16.54 15.38 -28.83
C ASN A 70 15.90 16.07 -27.62
N THR A 71 15.86 15.41 -26.45
CA THR A 71 15.33 16.00 -25.22
C THR A 71 16.24 17.15 -24.76
N PRO A 72 15.73 18.37 -24.60
CA PRO A 72 16.53 19.52 -24.18
C PRO A 72 17.10 19.35 -22.76
N GLU A 73 18.27 19.95 -22.54
CA GLU A 73 18.94 19.94 -21.24
C GLU A 73 18.07 20.58 -20.15
N GLY A 74 18.08 19.97 -18.97
CA GLY A 74 17.32 20.44 -17.81
C GLY A 74 15.83 20.11 -17.82
N GLN A 75 15.31 19.40 -18.83
CA GLN A 75 13.91 18.97 -18.82
C GLN A 75 13.68 17.86 -17.78
N PRO A 76 12.75 18.04 -16.82
CA PRO A 76 12.37 16.98 -15.90
C PRO A 76 11.64 15.87 -16.67
N PHE A 77 12.04 14.63 -16.46
CA PHE A 77 11.53 13.47 -17.22
C PHE A 77 10.66 12.55 -16.37
N LEU A 78 10.94 12.40 -15.07
CA LEU A 78 10.22 11.48 -14.21
C LEU A 78 10.06 12.04 -12.80
N ALA A 79 8.85 11.91 -12.25
CA ALA A 79 8.59 12.08 -10.83
C ALA A 79 8.32 10.70 -10.21
N THR A 80 9.04 10.36 -9.14
CA THR A 80 8.91 9.07 -8.44
C THR A 80 8.27 9.29 -7.06
N PRO A 81 6.94 9.47 -6.98
CA PRO A 81 6.29 9.73 -5.70
C PRO A 81 6.40 8.52 -4.77
N ALA A 82 6.77 8.80 -3.52
CA ALA A 82 6.76 7.89 -2.40
C ALA A 82 5.84 8.41 -1.30
N VAL A 83 5.30 7.49 -0.51
CA VAL A 83 4.41 7.78 0.61
C VAL A 83 5.07 7.36 1.91
N SER A 84 5.17 8.28 2.86
CA SER A 84 5.66 8.02 4.21
C SER A 84 4.49 7.65 5.13
N PHE A 85 4.55 6.45 5.69
CA PHE A 85 3.55 5.95 6.64
C PHE A 85 3.67 6.60 8.02
N GLN A 86 4.75 7.35 8.28
CA GLN A 86 4.95 8.12 9.52
C GLN A 86 4.65 9.62 9.35
N LYS A 87 4.10 10.05 8.20
CA LYS A 87 3.88 11.47 7.86
C LYS A 87 5.14 12.35 7.98
N LYS A 88 6.34 11.75 7.90
CA LYS A 88 7.61 12.48 7.83
C LYS A 88 7.85 13.01 6.41
N PRO A 89 8.55 14.14 6.24
CA PRO A 89 8.95 14.63 4.93
C PRO A 89 9.85 13.61 4.23
N ILE A 90 9.70 13.51 2.91
CA ILE A 90 10.51 12.65 2.05
C ILE A 90 11.44 13.54 1.26
N SER A 91 12.71 13.15 1.22
CA SER A 91 13.73 13.74 0.36
C SER A 91 14.16 12.69 -0.67
N TYR A 92 14.29 13.12 -1.92
CA TYR A 92 14.74 12.30 -3.05
C TYR A 92 16.19 12.64 -3.39
#